data_AF-A0A7M5XP93-F1
#
_entry.id   AF-A0A7M5XP93-F1
#
_cell.length_a   1.000
_cell.length_b   1.000
_cell.length_c   1.000
_cell.angle_alpha   90.00
_cell.angle_beta   90.00
_cell.angle_gamma   90.00
#
_symmetry.space_group_name_H-M   'P 1'
#
loop_
_entity.id
_entity.type
_entity.pdbx_description
1 polymer ?
#
loop_
_entity_poly.entity_id
_entity_poly.type
_entity_poly.pdbx_seq_one_letter_code
_entity_poly.pdbx_strand_id
1 'polypeptide(L)'
;RSIVVMFCYHRYQITTTLSSRVGGLNPPWNVKDPDVQGAFEKAMEVCGAELLDRITYYKESWWPARKLVEEAIADRFELDPSGEIIMFHSSGCPWKEHLFDIEIEKNLKPQIKFVLYQDQHHHYRVQCVPKKLGSFENRLSLLEQWRGLREEALSSKSGIPGCIFVHANGFIGGNRTFEGALKMAKTSLEKGAVKDEK
;
A
#
# COMPACT_ATOMS: atom_id res chain seq x y z
N ARG A 1 -29.30 7.05 43.15
CA ARG A 1 -27.98 7.09 42.50
C ARG A 1 -28.22 6.95 41.00
N SER A 2 -28.32 8.06 40.28
CA SER A 2 -28.61 8.04 38.84
C SER A 2 -27.31 7.80 38.09
N ILE A 3 -27.25 6.70 37.33
CA ILE A 3 -26.16 6.40 36.40
C ILE A 3 -26.37 7.29 35.18
N VAL A 4 -25.54 8.32 35.03
CA VAL A 4 -25.44 9.08 33.78
C VAL A 4 -24.62 8.24 32.82
N VAL A 5 -25.28 7.63 31.84
CA VAL A 5 -24.62 6.99 30.70
C VAL A 5 -24.07 8.12 29.83
N MET A 6 -22.79 8.42 30.02
CA MET A 6 -22.04 9.35 29.18
C MET A 6 -21.83 8.70 27.82
N PHE A 7 -22.71 9.00 26.86
CA PHE A 7 -22.49 8.63 25.46
C PHE A 7 -21.22 9.33 24.97
N CYS A 8 -20.16 8.55 24.80
CA CYS A 8 -18.91 9.01 24.21
C CYS A 8 -19.14 9.21 22.70
N TYR A 9 -19.70 10.36 22.32
CA TYR A 9 -19.80 10.75 20.92
C TYR A 9 -18.38 10.92 20.37
N HIS A 10 -18.07 10.20 19.28
CA HIS A 10 -16.82 10.40 18.57
C HIS A 10 -16.78 11.87 18.12
N ARG A 11 -15.72 12.60 18.50
CA ARG A 11 -15.54 14.04 18.16
C ARG A 11 -15.45 14.31 16.66
N TYR A 12 -15.29 13.28 15.85
CA TYR A 12 -15.26 13.33 14.40
C TYR A 12 -16.24 12.29 13.83
N GLN A 13 -17.11 12.73 12.93
CA GLN A 13 -18.03 11.85 12.20
C GLN A 13 -17.70 11.90 10.71
N ILE A 14 -17.59 10.72 10.09
CA ILE A 14 -17.45 10.59 8.65
C ILE A 14 -18.85 10.70 8.04
N THR A 15 -19.13 11.82 7.38
CA THR A 15 -20.43 12.11 6.76
C THR A 15 -20.42 11.93 5.24
N THR A 16 -19.37 11.30 4.71
CA THR A 16 -19.14 11.14 3.26
C THR A 16 -19.26 9.68 2.79
N THR A 17 -19.88 8.79 3.57
CA THR A 17 -20.11 7.41 3.15
C THR A 17 -21.10 7.34 1.99
N LEU A 18 -21.16 6.21 1.28
CA LEU A 18 -22.20 5.97 0.26
C LEU A 18 -23.60 6.16 0.87
N SER A 19 -23.85 5.62 2.07
CA SER A 19 -25.12 5.79 2.77
C SER A 19 -25.45 7.24 3.10
N SER A 20 -24.45 8.06 3.48
CA SER A 20 -24.66 9.50 3.71
C SER A 20 -24.97 10.24 2.41
N ARG A 21 -24.26 9.93 1.31
CA ARG A 21 -24.52 10.54 -0.01
C ARG A 21 -25.91 10.19 -0.53
N VAL A 22 -26.30 8.92 -0.44
CA VAL A 22 -27.64 8.43 -0.78
C VAL A 22 -28.70 9.09 0.13
N GLY A 23 -28.44 9.17 1.44
CA GLY A 23 -29.32 9.83 2.38
C GLY A 23 -29.53 11.32 2.08
N GLY A 24 -28.52 11.99 1.52
CA GLY A 24 -28.60 13.37 1.07
C GLY A 24 -29.47 13.59 -0.18
N LEU A 25 -29.85 12.53 -0.89
CA LEU A 25 -30.80 12.60 -2.01
C LEU A 25 -32.26 12.55 -1.57
N ASN A 26 -32.53 12.26 -0.29
CA ASN A 26 -33.90 12.31 0.23
C ASN A 26 -34.47 13.72 0.08
N PRO A 27 -35.75 13.85 -0.31
CA PRO A 27 -36.41 15.14 -0.36
C PRO A 27 -36.36 15.86 1.00
N PRO A 28 -36.15 17.19 1.03
CA PRO A 28 -36.23 17.95 2.26
C PRO A 28 -37.61 17.83 2.89
N TRP A 29 -37.66 17.74 4.23
CA TRP A 29 -38.90 17.55 5.00
C TRP A 29 -39.96 18.64 4.76
N ASN A 30 -39.55 19.82 4.31
CA ASN A 30 -40.39 21.00 4.11
C ASN A 30 -40.87 21.20 2.65
N VAL A 31 -40.63 20.22 1.76
CA VAL A 31 -41.16 20.26 0.39
C VAL A 31 -42.56 19.65 0.36
N LYS A 32 -43.53 20.39 -0.21
CA LYS A 32 -44.88 19.89 -0.45
C LYS A 32 -44.89 19.03 -1.72
N ASP A 33 -45.44 17.82 -1.62
CA ASP A 33 -45.54 16.84 -2.71
C ASP A 33 -44.18 16.51 -3.37
N PRO A 34 -43.20 15.98 -2.61
CA PRO A 34 -41.88 15.69 -3.16
C PRO A 34 -41.88 14.54 -4.16
N ASP A 35 -41.02 14.65 -5.18
CA ASP A 35 -40.74 13.57 -6.12
C ASP A 35 -39.83 12.50 -5.49
N VAL A 36 -40.44 11.60 -4.72
CA VAL A 36 -39.75 10.48 -4.06
C VAL A 36 -39.19 9.49 -5.08
N GLN A 37 -39.90 9.26 -6.19
CA GLN A 37 -39.49 8.31 -7.21
C GLN A 37 -38.23 8.79 -7.94
N GLY A 38 -38.20 10.06 -8.37
CA GLY A 38 -37.01 10.63 -9.01
C GLY A 38 -35.81 10.72 -8.04
N ALA A 39 -36.05 10.94 -6.75
CA ALA A 39 -34.98 10.86 -5.74
C ALA A 39 -34.41 9.44 -5.59
N PHE A 40 -35.28 8.42 -5.59
CA PHE A 40 -34.88 7.01 -5.56
C PHE A 40 -34.08 6.62 -6.80
N GLU A 41 -34.50 7.05 -7.99
CA GLU A 41 -33.79 6.79 -9.25
C GLU A 41 -32.37 7.38 -9.23
N LYS A 42 -32.21 8.62 -8.75
CA LYS A 42 -30.88 9.23 -8.54
C LYS A 42 -30.03 8.44 -7.55
N ALA A 43 -30.64 7.95 -6.47
CA ALA A 43 -29.93 7.12 -5.49
C ALA A 43 -29.46 5.79 -6.11
N MET A 44 -30.29 5.18 -6.95
CA MET A 44 -29.95 3.98 -7.70
C MET A 44 -28.80 4.22 -8.67
N GLU A 45 -28.78 5.36 -9.37
CA GLU A 45 -27.65 5.74 -10.24
C GLU A 45 -26.34 5.86 -9.45
N VAL A 46 -26.35 6.55 -8.31
CA VAL A 46 -25.15 6.70 -7.46
C VAL A 46 -24.65 5.35 -6.94
N CYS A 47 -25.54 4.52 -6.42
CA CYS A 47 -25.19 3.17 -5.94
C CYS A 47 -24.69 2.28 -7.08
N GLY A 48 -25.36 2.32 -8.23
CA GLY A 48 -25.01 1.54 -9.41
C GLY A 48 -23.65 1.92 -9.98
N ALA A 49 -23.37 3.23 -10.08
CA ALA A 49 -22.08 3.74 -10.54
C ALA A 49 -20.93 3.30 -9.61
N GLU A 50 -21.12 3.41 -8.29
CA GLU A 50 -20.11 2.98 -7.31
C GLU A 50 -19.87 1.46 -7.39
N LEU A 51 -20.93 0.65 -7.48
CA LEU A 51 -20.80 -0.80 -7.63
C LEU A 51 -20.05 -1.18 -8.90
N LEU A 52 -20.41 -0.57 -10.03
CA LEU A 52 -19.75 -0.82 -11.31
C LEU A 52 -18.27 -0.41 -11.26
N ASP A 53 -17.93 0.74 -10.68
CA ASP A 53 -16.54 1.16 -10.49
C ASP A 53 -15.75 0.12 -9.67
N ARG A 54 -16.31 -0.37 -8.57
CA ARG A 54 -15.67 -1.44 -7.77
C ARG A 54 -15.47 -2.73 -8.55
N ILE A 55 -16.48 -3.20 -9.27
CA ILE A 55 -16.39 -4.42 -10.10
C ILE A 55 -15.34 -4.24 -11.18
N THR A 56 -15.35 -3.11 -11.88
CA THR A 56 -14.38 -2.77 -12.94
C THR A 56 -12.97 -2.76 -12.36
N TYR A 57 -12.73 -2.11 -11.23
CA TYR A 57 -11.43 -2.14 -10.54
C TYR A 57 -10.98 -3.57 -10.22
N TYR A 58 -11.86 -4.40 -9.66
CA TYR A 58 -11.49 -5.77 -9.32
C TYR A 58 -11.16 -6.61 -10.56
N LYS A 59 -11.96 -6.47 -11.62
CA LYS A 59 -11.79 -7.20 -12.87
C LYS A 59 -10.54 -6.76 -13.64
N GLU A 60 -10.31 -5.46 -13.76
CA GLU A 60 -9.35 -4.88 -14.70
C GLU A 60 -8.00 -4.54 -14.05
N SER A 61 -7.97 -4.27 -12.74
CA SER A 61 -6.76 -3.86 -12.03
C SER A 61 -6.33 -4.87 -10.98
N TRP A 62 -7.18 -5.17 -9.99
CA TRP A 62 -6.80 -5.99 -8.85
C TRP A 62 -6.61 -7.47 -9.25
N TRP A 63 -7.53 -8.08 -9.99
CA TRP A 63 -7.42 -9.50 -10.33
C TRP A 63 -6.20 -9.84 -11.21
N PRO A 64 -5.90 -9.08 -12.29
CA PRO A 64 -4.72 -9.33 -13.10
C PRO A 64 -3.40 -9.14 -12.33
N ALA A 65 -3.39 -8.30 -11.29
CA ALA A 65 -2.22 -8.07 -10.46
C ALA A 65 -1.71 -9.35 -9.79
N ARG A 66 -2.60 -10.31 -9.48
CA ARG A 66 -2.21 -11.58 -8.86
C ARG A 66 -1.15 -12.32 -9.65
N LYS A 67 -1.33 -12.42 -10.98
CA LYS A 67 -0.38 -13.08 -11.87
C LYS A 67 1.01 -12.43 -11.81
N LEU A 68 1.06 -11.10 -11.78
CA LEU A 68 2.32 -10.35 -11.67
C LEU A 68 3.02 -10.61 -10.33
N VAL A 69 2.25 -10.81 -9.24
CA VAL A 69 2.80 -11.17 -7.92
C VAL A 69 3.34 -12.59 -7.93
N GLU A 70 2.63 -13.54 -8.54
CA GLU A 70 3.11 -14.92 -8.67
C GLU A 70 4.40 -15.00 -9.49
N GLU A 71 4.48 -14.28 -10.61
CA GLU A 71 5.69 -14.18 -11.45
C GLU A 71 6.85 -13.56 -10.67
N ALA A 72 6.64 -12.41 -10.02
CA ALA A 72 7.68 -11.74 -9.24
C ALA A 72 8.20 -12.60 -8.06
N ILE A 73 7.33 -13.42 -7.45
CA ILE A 73 7.72 -14.39 -6.43
C ILE A 73 8.52 -15.54 -7.06
N ALA A 74 8.15 -16.04 -8.23
CA ALA A 74 8.90 -17.11 -8.90
C ALA A 74 10.34 -16.68 -9.23
N ASP A 75 10.50 -15.45 -9.72
CA ASP A 75 11.79 -14.90 -10.17
C ASP A 75 12.69 -14.39 -9.02
N ARG A 76 12.20 -14.44 -7.77
CA ARG A 76 12.86 -13.78 -6.62
C ARG A 76 14.29 -14.24 -6.37
N PHE A 77 14.59 -15.51 -6.63
CA PHE A 77 15.93 -16.07 -6.40
C PHE A 77 16.93 -15.69 -7.50
N GLU A 78 16.44 -15.42 -8.72
CA GLU A 78 17.27 -14.87 -9.80
C GLU A 78 17.61 -13.40 -9.53
N LEU A 79 16.68 -12.66 -8.92
CA LEU A 79 16.89 -11.27 -8.50
C LEU A 79 17.86 -11.17 -7.32
N ASP A 80 17.64 -11.97 -6.29
CA ASP A 80 18.46 -11.99 -5.08
C ASP A 80 18.48 -13.39 -4.45
N PRO A 81 19.66 -14.00 -4.20
CA PRO A 81 19.75 -15.34 -3.63
C PRO A 81 19.05 -15.52 -2.28
N SER A 82 18.80 -14.46 -1.51
CA SER A 82 18.02 -14.56 -0.26
C SER A 82 16.58 -15.01 -0.52
N GLY A 83 16.01 -14.67 -1.68
CA GLY A 83 14.59 -14.85 -1.98
C GLY A 83 13.65 -13.97 -1.15
N GLU A 84 14.14 -12.91 -0.51
CA GLU A 84 13.36 -11.98 0.33
C GLU A 84 13.05 -10.65 -0.37
N ILE A 85 13.48 -10.51 -1.64
CA ILE A 85 13.30 -9.31 -2.47
C ILE A 85 12.60 -9.74 -3.76
N ILE A 86 11.57 -8.99 -4.16
CA ILE A 86 10.89 -9.16 -5.45
C ILE A 86 10.89 -7.85 -6.25
N MET A 87 10.68 -7.94 -7.55
CA MET A 87 10.57 -6.77 -8.43
C MET A 87 9.30 -6.84 -9.28
N PHE A 88 8.59 -5.72 -9.36
CA PHE A 88 7.53 -5.50 -10.34
C PHE A 88 8.04 -4.65 -11.50
N HIS A 89 7.82 -5.16 -12.72
CA HIS A 89 8.10 -4.43 -13.96
C HIS A 89 7.05 -3.36 -14.27
N SER A 90 5.85 -3.48 -13.69
CA SER A 90 4.76 -2.51 -13.86
C SER A 90 4.59 -1.64 -12.62
N SER A 91 4.60 -0.33 -12.81
CA SER A 91 4.30 0.64 -11.75
C SER A 91 2.81 0.58 -11.37
N GLY A 92 2.49 0.75 -10.09
CA GLY A 92 1.10 0.86 -9.63
C GLY A 92 0.35 -0.46 -9.45
N CYS A 93 1.03 -1.61 -9.55
CA CYS A 93 0.44 -2.92 -9.27
C CYS A 93 -0.13 -3.00 -7.82
N PRO A 94 -1.41 -3.35 -7.60
CA PRO A 94 -1.97 -3.58 -6.27
C PRO A 94 -1.53 -4.93 -5.69
N TRP A 95 -0.29 -5.01 -5.21
CA TRP A 95 0.36 -6.28 -4.88
C TRP A 95 0.12 -6.80 -3.46
N LYS A 96 -0.24 -5.94 -2.50
CA LYS A 96 -0.19 -6.27 -1.06
C LYS A 96 -1.08 -7.44 -0.68
N GLU A 97 -2.37 -7.38 -1.00
CA GLU A 97 -3.32 -8.44 -0.65
C GLU A 97 -2.90 -9.79 -1.28
N HIS A 98 -2.62 -9.78 -2.58
CA HIS A 98 -2.14 -10.98 -3.29
C HIS A 98 -0.88 -11.57 -2.71
N LEU A 99 0.12 -10.75 -2.34
CA LEU A 99 1.34 -11.24 -1.72
C LEU A 99 1.03 -12.00 -0.43
N PHE A 100 0.19 -11.44 0.43
CA PHE A 100 -0.17 -12.09 1.69
C PHE A 100 -0.95 -13.38 1.47
N ASP A 101 -1.92 -13.39 0.53
CA ASP A 101 -2.68 -14.59 0.20
C ASP A 101 -1.77 -15.69 -0.36
N ILE A 102 -0.90 -15.36 -1.32
CA ILE A 102 0.03 -16.31 -1.92
C ILE A 102 1.03 -16.85 -0.91
N GLU A 103 1.53 -16.01 0.01
CA GLU A 103 2.43 -16.46 1.08
C GLU A 103 1.77 -17.49 1.99
N ILE A 104 0.49 -17.32 2.31
CA ILE A 104 -0.29 -18.28 3.10
C ILE A 104 -0.55 -19.55 2.27
N GLU A 105 -1.09 -19.41 1.06
CA GLU A 105 -1.47 -20.52 0.18
C GLU A 105 -0.28 -21.44 -0.14
N LYS A 106 0.90 -20.86 -0.38
CA LYS A 106 2.12 -21.60 -0.73
C LYS A 106 3.04 -21.87 0.45
N ASN A 107 2.67 -21.45 1.67
CA ASN A 107 3.53 -21.50 2.86
C ASN A 107 4.95 -20.96 2.56
N LEU A 108 5.00 -19.78 1.94
CA LEU A 108 6.22 -19.23 1.35
C LEU A 108 7.28 -18.94 2.42
N LYS A 109 8.48 -19.50 2.22
CA LYS A 109 9.67 -19.22 3.04
C LYS A 109 10.91 -19.07 2.14
N PRO A 110 11.82 -18.12 2.44
CA PRO A 110 11.62 -17.02 3.39
C PRO A 110 10.53 -16.06 2.91
N GLN A 111 10.03 -15.22 3.83
CA GLN A 111 8.99 -14.23 3.54
C GLN A 111 9.57 -13.02 2.81
N ILE A 112 8.78 -12.39 1.94
CA ILE A 112 9.25 -11.21 1.21
C ILE A 112 9.33 -10.01 2.15
N LYS A 113 10.46 -9.30 2.14
CA LYS A 113 10.73 -8.12 2.98
C LYS A 113 10.74 -6.82 2.17
N PHE A 114 11.19 -6.87 0.92
CA PHE A 114 11.28 -5.70 0.05
C PHE A 114 10.67 -5.95 -1.32
N VAL A 115 10.03 -4.90 -1.84
CA VAL A 115 9.48 -4.85 -3.19
C VAL A 115 10.15 -3.70 -3.94
N LEU A 116 10.67 -4.01 -5.13
CA LEU A 116 11.23 -3.04 -6.06
C LEU A 116 10.24 -2.77 -7.20
N TYR A 117 10.14 -1.53 -7.64
CA TYR A 117 9.40 -1.18 -8.86
C TYR A 117 9.87 0.16 -9.40
N GLN A 118 9.68 0.38 -10.69
CA GLN A 118 9.89 1.70 -11.29
C GLN A 118 8.65 2.57 -11.08
N ASP A 119 8.84 3.85 -10.77
CA ASP A 119 7.76 4.83 -10.69
C ASP A 119 7.54 5.55 -12.03
N GLN A 120 6.55 6.45 -12.06
CA GLN A 120 6.17 7.21 -13.25
C GLN A 120 7.26 8.17 -13.75
N HIS A 121 8.29 8.46 -12.94
CA HIS A 121 9.43 9.30 -13.29
C HIS A 121 10.66 8.46 -13.69
N HIS A 122 10.46 7.18 -13.98
CA HIS A 122 11.51 6.22 -14.32
C HIS A 122 12.56 6.02 -13.21
N HIS A 123 12.21 6.33 -11.96
CA HIS A 123 13.06 6.08 -10.80
C HIS A 123 12.63 4.80 -10.10
N TYR A 124 13.57 4.16 -9.41
CA TYR A 124 13.31 2.90 -8.73
C TYR A 124 12.96 3.13 -7.27
N ARG A 125 11.90 2.49 -6.82
CA ARG A 125 11.42 2.50 -5.44
C ARG A 125 11.83 1.21 -4.75
N VAL A 126 12.19 1.35 -3.48
CA VAL A 126 12.37 0.24 -2.54
C VAL A 126 11.30 0.39 -1.49
N GLN A 127 10.31 -0.49 -1.49
CA GLN A 127 9.21 -0.46 -0.54
C GLN A 127 9.26 -1.67 0.38
N CYS A 128 9.11 -1.42 1.69
CA CYS A 128 9.06 -2.46 2.70
C CYS A 128 7.70 -3.17 2.69
N VAL A 129 7.70 -4.48 2.95
CA VAL A 129 6.46 -5.24 3.18
C VAL A 129 6.04 -5.09 4.65
N PRO A 130 4.77 -4.71 4.93
CA PRO A 130 4.28 -4.62 6.30
C PRO A 130 4.18 -6.00 6.96
N LYS A 131 4.15 -6.07 8.29
CA LYS A 131 3.90 -7.34 9.01
C LYS A 131 2.49 -7.88 8.79
N LYS A 132 1.51 -6.99 8.60
CA LYS A 132 0.11 -7.30 8.33
C LYS A 132 -0.51 -6.22 7.44
N LEU A 133 -1.54 -6.57 6.67
CA LEU A 133 -2.30 -5.60 5.89
C LEU A 133 -2.82 -4.46 6.78
N GLY A 134 -2.66 -3.22 6.32
CA GLY A 134 -3.04 -2.01 7.06
C GLY A 134 -2.11 -1.60 8.21
N SER A 135 -1.04 -2.35 8.50
CA SER A 135 -0.06 -1.96 9.53
C SER A 135 0.99 -0.98 9.01
N PHE A 136 1.45 -0.09 9.90
CA PHE A 136 2.61 0.78 9.68
C PHE A 136 3.94 0.10 10.04
N GLU A 137 3.88 -1.07 10.68
CA GLU A 137 5.05 -1.83 11.07
C GLU A 137 5.53 -2.74 9.92
N ASN A 138 6.78 -2.56 9.49
CA ASN A 138 7.40 -3.33 8.43
C ASN A 138 8.00 -4.64 8.96
N ARG A 139 8.06 -5.68 8.11
CA ARG A 139 8.85 -6.89 8.37
C ARG A 139 10.32 -6.53 8.55
N LEU A 140 10.82 -5.69 7.64
CA LEU A 140 12.11 -5.04 7.77
C LEU A 140 12.04 -3.64 7.16
N SER A 141 12.48 -2.64 7.92
CA SER A 141 12.53 -1.24 7.46
C SER A 141 13.88 -0.93 6.85
N LEU A 142 13.93 0.08 5.97
CA LEU A 142 15.20 0.66 5.54
C LEU A 142 15.99 1.19 6.74
N LEU A 143 17.32 1.17 6.60
CA LEU A 143 18.26 1.47 7.68
C LEU A 143 17.96 2.82 8.34
N GLU A 144 17.95 2.81 9.67
CA GLU A 144 17.65 3.97 10.50
C GLU A 144 18.52 5.19 10.14
N GLN A 145 19.82 4.96 9.92
CA GLN A 145 20.77 5.99 9.53
C GLN A 145 20.51 6.63 8.14
N TRP A 146 19.61 6.08 7.33
CA TRP A 146 19.21 6.64 6.03
C TRP A 146 17.92 7.45 6.12
N ARG A 147 17.11 7.22 7.16
CA ARG A 147 15.76 7.76 7.26
C ARG A 147 15.78 9.28 7.30
N GLY A 148 14.94 9.90 6.48
CA GLY A 148 14.86 11.36 6.36
C GLY A 148 15.97 11.98 5.50
N LEU A 149 16.99 11.22 5.09
CA LEU A 149 18.02 11.72 4.19
C LEU A 149 17.54 11.73 2.73
N ARG A 150 18.10 12.65 1.96
CA ARG A 150 17.81 12.87 0.54
C ARG A 150 19.09 13.04 -0.26
N GLU A 151 18.99 12.70 -1.53
CA GLU A 151 19.98 13.01 -2.58
C GLU A 151 21.44 12.75 -2.16
N GLU A 152 22.29 13.78 -2.22
CA GLU A 152 23.73 13.66 -1.98
C GLU A 152 24.05 13.23 -0.55
N ALA A 153 23.32 13.75 0.44
CA ALA A 153 23.49 13.36 1.83
C ALA A 153 23.21 11.86 2.05
N LEU A 154 22.18 11.33 1.38
CA LEU A 154 21.86 9.91 1.41
C LEU A 154 22.88 9.08 0.63
N SER A 155 23.30 9.54 -0.54
CA SER A 155 24.29 8.85 -1.38
C SER A 155 25.63 8.72 -0.67
N SER A 156 26.10 9.82 -0.08
CA SER A 156 27.30 9.88 0.76
C SER A 156 27.20 8.98 1.99
N LYS A 157 26.07 9.02 2.73
CA LYS A 157 25.88 8.22 3.94
C LYS A 157 25.73 6.72 3.66
N SER A 158 25.12 6.35 2.55
CA SER A 158 24.87 4.95 2.17
C SER A 158 26.05 4.32 1.41
N GLY A 159 26.87 5.13 0.74
CA GLY A 159 27.85 4.64 -0.24
C GLY A 159 27.19 4.10 -1.51
N ILE A 160 25.95 4.51 -1.79
CA ILE A 160 25.17 4.10 -2.95
C ILE A 160 24.90 5.36 -3.79
N PRO A 161 25.43 5.47 -5.01
CA PRO A 161 25.19 6.64 -5.85
C PRO A 161 23.73 6.73 -6.29
N GLY A 162 23.29 7.93 -6.65
CA GLY A 162 21.98 8.16 -7.27
C GLY A 162 20.79 8.00 -6.33
N CYS A 163 20.99 8.00 -5.01
CA CYS A 163 19.88 7.96 -4.07
C CYS A 163 19.01 9.22 -4.21
N ILE A 164 17.70 9.06 -4.03
CA ILE A 164 16.72 10.16 -4.10
C ILE A 164 16.26 10.51 -2.69
N PHE A 165 15.72 9.54 -1.95
CA PHE A 165 15.31 9.73 -0.55
C PHE A 165 15.09 8.40 0.18
N VAL A 166 15.01 8.47 1.51
CA VAL A 166 14.35 7.47 2.36
C VAL A 166 13.37 8.18 3.29
N HIS A 167 12.13 7.69 3.38
CA HIS A 167 11.12 8.28 4.25
C HIS A 167 11.57 8.23 5.72
N ALA A 168 11.15 9.20 6.55
CA ALA A 168 11.55 9.28 7.97
C ALA A 168 11.21 8.02 8.78
N ASN A 169 10.10 7.34 8.45
CA ASN A 169 9.71 6.06 9.05
C ASN A 169 10.39 4.84 8.40
N GLY A 170 11.18 5.02 7.33
CA GLY A 170 11.96 3.95 6.69
C GLY A 170 11.16 2.92 5.88
N PHE A 171 9.87 3.14 5.61
CA PHE A 171 9.03 2.18 4.86
C PHE A 171 9.22 2.22 3.34
N ILE A 172 9.80 3.31 2.82
CA ILE A 172 10.05 3.48 1.39
C ILE A 172 11.29 4.34 1.15
N GLY A 173 12.02 4.01 0.09
CA GLY A 173 13.12 4.80 -0.43
C GLY A 173 13.11 4.82 -1.96
N GLY A 174 14.01 5.60 -2.55
CA GLY A 174 14.17 5.66 -3.99
C GLY A 174 15.60 5.89 -4.44
N ASN A 175 15.92 5.35 -5.61
CA ASN A 175 17.17 5.53 -6.31
C ASN A 175 16.89 5.79 -7.81
N ARG A 176 17.79 6.48 -8.49
CA ARG A 176 17.70 6.72 -9.94
C ARG A 176 17.92 5.46 -10.76
N THR A 177 18.65 4.47 -10.24
CA THR A 177 18.95 3.22 -10.95
C THR A 177 18.39 2.00 -10.23
N PHE A 178 18.16 0.93 -11.00
CA PHE A 178 17.71 -0.35 -10.48
C PHE A 178 18.75 -0.94 -9.52
N GLU A 179 20.02 -0.92 -9.92
CA GLU A 179 21.14 -1.48 -9.16
C GLU A 179 21.30 -0.76 -7.82
N GLY A 180 21.09 0.57 -7.81
CA GLY A 180 21.12 1.36 -6.59
C GLY A 180 19.97 1.01 -5.64
N ALA A 181 18.75 0.86 -6.15
CA ALA A 181 17.60 0.43 -5.35
C ALA A 181 17.77 -1.00 -4.80
N LEU A 182 18.24 -1.94 -5.63
CA LEU A 182 18.53 -3.30 -5.22
C LEU A 182 19.62 -3.33 -4.14
N LYS A 183 20.68 -2.53 -4.28
CA LYS A 183 21.73 -2.40 -3.26
C LYS A 183 21.20 -1.82 -1.95
N MET A 184 20.28 -0.84 -2.00
CA MET A 184 19.63 -0.32 -0.80
C MET A 184 18.84 -1.39 -0.05
N ALA A 185 18.08 -2.22 -0.78
CA ALA A 185 17.34 -3.34 -0.20
C ALA A 185 18.28 -4.40 0.41
N LYS A 186 19.28 -4.85 -0.35
CA LYS A 186 20.30 -5.83 0.09
C LYS A 186 21.05 -5.39 1.33
N THR A 187 21.58 -4.17 1.34
CA THR A 187 22.30 -3.63 2.52
C THR A 187 21.39 -3.49 3.74
N SER A 188 20.10 -3.18 3.54
CA SER A 188 19.13 -3.16 4.65
C SER A 188 18.82 -4.57 5.15
N LEU A 189 18.74 -5.55 4.26
CA LEU A 189 18.52 -6.96 4.57
C LEU A 189 19.66 -7.54 5.41
N GLU A 190 20.90 -7.38 4.94
CA GLU A 190 22.11 -7.87 5.60
C GLU A 190 22.30 -7.25 6.99
N LYS A 191 22.20 -5.91 7.10
CA LYS A 191 22.42 -5.23 8.39
C LYS A 191 21.21 -5.29 9.33
N GLY A 192 20.04 -5.60 8.80
CA GLY A 192 18.82 -5.87 9.56
C GLY A 192 18.89 -7.21 10.27
N ALA A 193 19.28 -8.27 9.56
CA ALA A 193 19.43 -9.61 10.14
C ALA A 193 20.39 -9.64 11.33
N VAL A 194 21.50 -8.89 11.25
CA VAL A 194 22.51 -8.81 12.32
C VAL A 194 21.98 -8.15 13.62
N LYS A 195 20.91 -7.35 13.55
CA LYS A 195 20.31 -6.73 14.74
C LYS A 195 19.35 -7.66 15.50
N ASP A 196 18.77 -8.65 14.84
CA ASP A 196 17.82 -9.58 15.46
C ASP A 196 18.53 -10.76 16.17
N GLU A 197 19.82 -10.99 15.91
CA GLU A 197 20.64 -12.04 16.53
C GLU A 197 21.41 -11.58 17.78
N LYS A 198 21.34 -10.30 18.15
CA LYS A 198 21.97 -9.72 19.37
C LYS A 198 20.93 -9.38 20.42
#